data_AF-A0A8D3DNP2-F1
#
_entry.id   AF-A0A8D3DNP2-F1
#
_cell.length_a   1.000
_cell.length_b   1.000
_cell.length_c   1.000
_cell.angle_alpha   90.00
_cell.angle_beta   90.00
_cell.angle_gamma   90.00
#
_symmetry.space_group_name_H-M   'P 1'
#
loop_
_entity.id
_entity.type
_entity.pdbx_description
1 polymer ?
#
loop_
_entity_poly.entity_id
_entity_poly.type
_entity_poly.pdbx_seq_one_letter_code
_entity_poly.pdbx_strand_id
1 'polypeptide(L)'
;LDAAGSSSEEQDEASRTRPLQTLLKPTVLITILARNTQHSLPYFLGCIDRLDYPKDRIAIWASSDHSVDNSTAMLEEWLRGVQQQYHSVEWRPMEQPSSYADEQGLKHWPDSRFIHVMKLKQAALRAARRLWTDYILFVDSDNLLTNRHVLSDMMAENRTIVAPMLESRSLYSNFWCGMTPQGFYRRTPEYIPICQWKRRGCFAVPMVHSTYLLDLRRRASRALSFHPPHPEYPYHLDDIMTFAFSAKQAGVQMYVCNRDRHGYLPVPLEQDQTLEEEQESFAHTLTEALIDYTMEPSQYVHTAPKDPGKMGFDEIFLINLKRRSDRRERMLSSLAVLGINASLTEAVDGKYALNSSQLQAMGIDMLPGYKDPYSDRVLTRGEIGCFLSHHNIWKQVVQQKLRQVLVLEDDVRFEPRFCSRLQAIMESVMRVGLDWELIYVGRKRLQVKEPENWVKGVRNLVHPGYSYWTLGYVLSLQGAKRLLRAKPLHKMLPVDEFLPIMFNKHPKDDYMQYFGHRELRAFSVEPLLLFPTHFTGEPGYFSDTETSTIWDDEAVETDWDRDAEYHTIENKNILQPSMSQSSIPLIL
;
A
#
# COMPACT_ATOMS: atom_id res chain seq x y z
N LEU A 1 -21.93 81.21 5.66
CA LEU A 1 -20.70 81.05 4.87
C LEU A 1 -20.44 79.56 4.81
N ASP A 2 -20.68 78.97 3.64
CA ASP A 2 -19.80 77.99 2.98
C ASP A 2 -20.61 76.97 2.21
N ALA A 3 -20.40 77.02 0.89
CA ALA A 3 -20.93 76.11 -0.09
C ALA A 3 -19.78 75.63 -1.00
N ALA A 4 -19.82 74.33 -1.23
CA ALA A 4 -19.18 73.45 -2.20
C ALA A 4 -18.55 74.05 -3.49
N GLY A 5 -17.52 73.34 -3.99
CA GLY A 5 -17.08 73.36 -5.38
C GLY A 5 -15.78 72.57 -5.63
N SER A 6 -15.87 71.47 -6.38
CA SER A 6 -14.83 70.48 -6.69
C SER A 6 -14.09 70.70 -8.02
N SER A 7 -12.84 70.24 -8.15
CA SER A 7 -12.32 69.44 -9.30
C SER A 7 -10.87 69.02 -9.00
N SER A 8 -10.49 67.75 -8.73
CA SER A 8 -10.42 66.56 -9.60
C SER A 8 -9.46 66.71 -10.79
N GLU A 9 -8.26 66.10 -10.73
CA GLU A 9 -7.59 65.41 -11.86
C GLU A 9 -6.14 64.88 -11.63
N GLU A 10 -5.64 64.65 -10.40
CA GLU A 10 -4.22 64.23 -10.26
C GLU A 10 -3.89 63.06 -9.32
N GLN A 11 -4.87 62.24 -8.93
CA GLN A 11 -4.59 61.10 -8.05
C GLN A 11 -5.42 59.86 -8.44
N ASP A 12 -5.05 59.17 -9.53
CA ASP A 12 -5.46 57.78 -9.70
C ASP A 12 -4.62 56.96 -10.71
N GLU A 13 -3.31 57.24 -10.81
CA GLU A 13 -2.42 56.48 -11.72
C GLU A 13 -1.38 55.58 -11.02
N ALA A 14 -1.52 55.35 -9.71
CA ALA A 14 -0.53 54.61 -8.92
C ALA A 14 -1.12 53.49 -8.05
N SER A 15 -1.81 52.50 -8.63
CA SER A 15 -1.95 51.18 -7.96
C SER A 15 -2.35 49.99 -8.85
N ARG A 16 -2.12 50.03 -10.17
CA ARG A 16 -2.21 48.81 -11.01
C ARG A 16 -0.83 48.22 -11.23
N THR A 17 -0.26 47.62 -10.19
CA THR A 17 0.87 46.69 -10.35
C THR A 17 0.40 45.55 -11.25
N ARG A 18 0.83 45.58 -12.53
CA ARG A 18 0.69 44.43 -13.43
C ARG A 18 1.29 43.22 -12.72
N PRO A 19 0.60 42.05 -12.68
CA PRO A 19 1.20 40.85 -12.12
C PRO A 19 2.53 40.60 -12.84
N LEU A 20 3.58 40.31 -12.07
CA LEU A 20 4.89 39.89 -12.56
C LEU A 20 4.68 38.87 -13.69
N GLN A 21 5.30 39.08 -14.85
CA GLN A 21 5.21 38.17 -16.00
C GLN A 21 5.70 36.78 -15.58
N THR A 22 4.78 35.88 -15.24
CA THR A 22 5.10 34.50 -14.90
C THR A 22 5.34 33.72 -16.19
N LEU A 23 6.46 32.99 -16.25
CA LEU A 23 6.73 32.10 -17.37
C LEU A 23 5.69 30.97 -17.39
N LEU A 24 5.19 30.63 -18.58
CA LEU A 24 4.36 29.44 -18.76
C LEU A 24 5.18 28.20 -18.41
N LYS A 25 4.55 27.23 -17.73
CA LYS A 25 5.18 25.92 -17.50
C LYS A 25 5.47 25.24 -18.86
N PRO A 26 6.55 24.45 -19.00
CA PRO A 26 6.86 23.72 -20.24
C PRO A 26 5.70 22.83 -20.73
N THR A 27 5.63 22.50 -22.01
CA THR A 27 4.65 21.52 -22.49
C THR A 27 5.12 20.09 -22.23
N VAL A 28 4.22 19.18 -21.90
CA VAL A 28 4.55 17.76 -21.67
C VAL A 28 3.56 16.86 -22.41
N LEU A 29 4.05 15.80 -23.04
CA LEU A 29 3.21 14.71 -23.53
C LEU A 29 3.22 13.56 -22.53
N ILE A 30 2.07 13.08 -22.07
CA ILE A 30 1.95 11.87 -21.24
C ILE A 30 1.52 10.71 -22.14
N THR A 31 2.26 9.60 -22.07
CA THR A 31 1.92 8.37 -22.81
C THR A 31 1.16 7.40 -21.93
N ILE A 32 0.06 6.85 -22.45
CA ILE A 32 -0.73 5.82 -21.76
C ILE A 32 -0.83 4.61 -22.70
N LEU A 33 -0.21 3.50 -22.32
CA LEU A 33 -0.32 2.21 -23.01
C LEU A 33 -1.13 1.27 -22.14
N ALA A 34 -2.28 0.79 -22.61
CA ALA A 34 -3.16 -0.07 -21.84
C ALA A 34 -3.27 -1.47 -22.46
N ARG A 35 -2.91 -2.49 -21.68
CA ARG A 35 -3.14 -3.91 -22.01
C ARG A 35 -3.62 -4.66 -20.78
N ASN A 36 -4.88 -5.07 -20.76
CA ASN A 36 -5.47 -5.83 -19.66
C ASN A 36 -5.35 -5.13 -18.28
N THR A 37 -5.48 -3.81 -18.26
CA THR A 37 -5.34 -2.95 -17.09
C THR A 37 -6.67 -2.40 -16.58
N GLN A 38 -7.81 -3.08 -16.81
CA GLN A 38 -9.12 -2.66 -16.31
C GLN A 38 -9.11 -2.44 -14.79
N HIS A 39 -8.37 -3.28 -14.07
CA HIS A 39 -8.28 -3.24 -12.61
C HIS A 39 -7.52 -2.01 -12.08
N SER A 40 -6.57 -1.46 -12.85
CA SER A 40 -5.68 -0.37 -12.41
C SER A 40 -6.02 0.99 -13.03
N LEU A 41 -6.54 0.99 -14.27
CA LEU A 41 -6.86 2.21 -15.03
C LEU A 41 -7.65 3.26 -14.24
N PRO A 42 -8.72 2.94 -13.48
CA PRO A 42 -9.46 3.97 -12.74
C PRO A 42 -8.59 4.80 -11.80
N TYR A 43 -7.74 4.14 -11.01
CA TYR A 43 -6.89 4.80 -10.02
C TYR A 43 -5.65 5.43 -10.65
N PHE A 44 -5.07 4.78 -11.66
CA PHE A 44 -4.01 5.35 -12.49
C PHE A 44 -4.45 6.67 -13.13
N LEU A 45 -5.58 6.68 -13.84
CA LEU A 45 -6.14 7.86 -14.48
C LEU A 45 -6.54 8.93 -13.46
N GLY A 46 -7.05 8.53 -12.28
CA GLY A 46 -7.29 9.44 -11.17
C GLY A 46 -6.00 10.15 -10.71
N CYS A 47 -4.84 9.48 -10.72
CA CYS A 47 -3.56 10.13 -10.44
C CYS A 47 -3.19 11.15 -11.53
N ILE A 48 -3.42 10.82 -12.81
CA ILE A 48 -3.20 11.74 -13.94
C ILE A 48 -4.11 12.98 -13.84
N ASP A 49 -5.37 12.80 -13.48
CA ASP A 49 -6.33 13.88 -13.25
C ASP A 49 -5.84 14.84 -12.16
N ARG A 50 -5.22 14.32 -11.10
CA ARG A 50 -4.75 15.09 -9.93
C ARG A 50 -3.36 15.71 -10.07
N LEU A 51 -2.62 15.45 -11.15
CA LEU A 51 -1.33 16.11 -11.38
C LEU A 51 -1.48 17.63 -11.32
N ASP A 52 -0.66 18.27 -10.47
CA ASP A 52 -0.59 19.72 -10.30
C ASP A 52 0.24 20.35 -11.43
N TYR A 53 -0.35 20.30 -12.62
CA TYR A 53 0.22 20.82 -13.84
C TYR A 53 -0.89 21.31 -14.76
N PRO A 54 -0.76 22.50 -15.39
CA PRO A 54 -1.82 23.07 -16.22
C PRO A 54 -2.19 22.10 -17.35
N LYS A 55 -3.47 21.69 -17.41
CA LYS A 55 -3.94 20.67 -18.37
C LYS A 55 -3.79 21.14 -19.82
N ASP A 56 -3.93 22.44 -20.08
CA ASP A 56 -3.66 23.09 -21.37
C ASP A 56 -2.18 23.06 -21.80
N ARG A 57 -1.28 22.63 -20.90
CA ARG A 57 0.15 22.39 -21.16
C ARG A 57 0.49 20.89 -21.23
N ILE A 58 -0.51 20.02 -21.13
CA ILE A 58 -0.35 18.57 -21.20
C ILE A 58 -1.03 18.05 -22.47
N ALA A 59 -0.28 17.31 -23.28
CA ALA A 59 -0.81 16.48 -24.36
C ALA A 59 -0.94 15.03 -23.86
N ILE A 60 -2.00 14.33 -24.28
CA ILE A 60 -2.19 12.92 -24.02
C ILE A 60 -1.98 12.13 -25.31
N TRP A 61 -1.17 11.08 -25.23
CA TRP A 61 -1.06 10.07 -26.28
C TRP A 61 -1.40 8.72 -25.69
N ALA A 62 -2.47 8.11 -26.17
CA ALA A 62 -3.01 6.88 -25.60
C ALA A 62 -3.15 5.79 -26.67
N SER A 63 -2.85 4.55 -26.29
CA SER A 63 -3.05 3.37 -27.13
C SER A 63 -3.52 2.20 -26.28
N SER A 64 -4.46 1.42 -26.78
CA SER A 64 -4.68 0.07 -26.27
C SER A 64 -3.86 -0.94 -27.05
N ASP A 65 -3.55 -2.08 -26.41
CA ASP A 65 -2.75 -3.16 -26.98
C ASP A 65 -3.38 -4.52 -26.64
N HIS A 66 -4.01 -5.20 -27.61
CA HIS A 66 -4.46 -6.60 -27.51
C HIS A 66 -5.14 -6.92 -26.16
N SER A 67 -6.11 -6.08 -25.76
CA SER A 67 -6.81 -6.23 -24.48
C SER A 67 -8.00 -7.18 -24.63
N VAL A 68 -8.16 -8.09 -23.68
CA VAL A 68 -9.30 -9.00 -23.56
C VAL A 68 -10.33 -8.54 -22.52
N ASP A 69 -9.96 -7.57 -21.68
CA ASP A 69 -10.82 -6.96 -20.67
C ASP A 69 -11.38 -5.59 -21.14
N ASN A 70 -12.03 -4.84 -20.26
CA ASN A 70 -12.66 -3.56 -20.56
C ASN A 70 -11.67 -2.37 -20.68
N SER A 71 -10.35 -2.62 -20.73
CA SER A 71 -9.33 -1.55 -20.74
C SER A 71 -9.51 -0.55 -21.87
N THR A 72 -9.77 -1.04 -23.09
CA THR A 72 -9.93 -0.18 -24.27
C THR A 72 -11.11 0.77 -24.11
N ALA A 73 -12.27 0.25 -23.68
CA ALA A 73 -13.47 1.05 -23.52
C ALA A 73 -13.35 2.06 -22.37
N MET A 74 -12.75 1.67 -21.25
CA MET A 74 -12.53 2.57 -20.11
C MET A 74 -11.57 3.70 -20.45
N LEU A 75 -10.50 3.40 -21.18
CA LEU A 75 -9.57 4.42 -21.62
C LEU A 75 -10.23 5.36 -22.63
N GLU A 76 -11.05 4.85 -23.57
CA GLU A 76 -11.81 5.68 -24.48
C GLU A 76 -12.83 6.58 -23.76
N GLU A 77 -13.55 6.06 -22.76
CA GLU A 77 -14.47 6.83 -21.93
C GLU A 77 -13.76 8.01 -21.25
N TRP A 78 -12.63 7.73 -20.59
CA TRP A 78 -11.81 8.77 -19.95
C TRP A 78 -11.37 9.83 -20.95
N LEU A 79 -10.81 9.41 -22.10
CA LEU A 79 -10.30 10.32 -23.13
C LEU A 79 -11.40 11.27 -23.63
N ARG A 80 -12.62 10.77 -23.84
CA ARG A 80 -13.78 11.60 -24.22
C ARG A 80 -14.14 12.60 -23.13
N GLY A 81 -14.10 12.20 -21.86
CA GLY A 81 -14.38 13.06 -20.71
C GLY A 81 -13.37 14.18 -20.50
N VAL A 82 -12.09 13.93 -20.83
CA VAL A 82 -11.00 14.90 -20.60
C VAL A 82 -10.56 15.68 -21.83
N GLN A 83 -11.04 15.34 -23.03
CA GLN A 83 -10.54 15.87 -24.30
C GLN A 83 -10.44 17.40 -24.36
N GLN A 84 -11.41 18.12 -23.78
CA GLN A 84 -11.48 19.58 -23.82
C GLN A 84 -10.58 20.28 -22.77
N GLN A 85 -9.99 19.52 -21.84
CA GLN A 85 -9.14 20.06 -20.78
C GLN A 85 -7.66 20.03 -21.17
N TYR A 86 -7.26 18.99 -21.91
CA TYR A 86 -5.88 18.78 -22.33
C TYR A 86 -5.56 19.54 -23.61
N HIS A 87 -4.28 19.92 -23.78
CA HIS A 87 -3.79 20.62 -24.98
C HIS A 87 -4.14 19.88 -26.28
N SER A 88 -3.95 18.56 -26.26
CA SER A 88 -4.26 17.66 -27.38
C SER A 88 -4.42 16.25 -26.85
N VAL A 89 -5.30 15.47 -27.49
CA VAL A 89 -5.49 14.05 -27.19
C VAL A 89 -5.35 13.25 -28.49
N GLU A 90 -4.41 12.31 -28.53
CA GLU A 90 -4.25 11.34 -29.61
C GLU A 90 -4.63 9.94 -29.09
N TRP A 91 -5.60 9.30 -29.73
CA TRP A 91 -6.10 7.96 -29.38
C TRP A 91 -5.82 6.96 -30.48
N ARG A 92 -5.26 5.79 -30.13
CA ARG A 92 -4.96 4.69 -31.05
C ARG A 92 -5.51 3.36 -30.49
N PRO A 93 -6.79 3.04 -30.73
CA PRO A 93 -7.35 1.78 -30.27
C PRO A 93 -6.78 0.61 -31.06
N MET A 94 -6.54 -0.50 -30.37
CA MET A 94 -6.28 -1.80 -30.99
C MET A 94 -7.07 -2.88 -30.25
N GLU A 95 -8.26 -3.17 -30.76
CA GLU A 95 -9.16 -4.19 -30.21
C GLU A 95 -8.88 -5.58 -30.79
N GLN A 96 -8.36 -5.65 -32.02
CA GLN A 96 -8.11 -6.89 -32.73
C GLN A 96 -6.74 -6.92 -33.43
N PRO A 97 -6.03 -8.05 -33.39
CA PRO A 97 -6.35 -9.24 -32.60
C PRO A 97 -6.25 -8.96 -31.09
N SER A 98 -6.82 -9.83 -30.25
CA SER A 98 -6.76 -9.71 -28.78
C SER A 98 -5.56 -10.45 -28.17
N SER A 99 -4.70 -11.03 -29.01
CA SER A 99 -3.48 -11.75 -28.65
C SER A 99 -2.43 -11.69 -29.76
N TYR A 100 -1.16 -11.90 -29.40
CA TYR A 100 -0.09 -12.09 -30.37
C TYR A 100 -0.01 -13.57 -30.82
N ALA A 101 0.37 -13.82 -32.07
CA ALA A 101 0.33 -15.17 -32.64
C ALA A 101 1.29 -16.17 -31.97
N ASP A 102 2.38 -15.67 -31.40
CA ASP A 102 3.44 -16.40 -30.69
C ASP A 102 3.33 -16.28 -29.17
N GLU A 103 2.22 -15.74 -28.63
CA GLU A 103 2.02 -15.71 -27.19
C GLU A 103 1.42 -17.00 -26.64
N GLN A 104 1.92 -17.46 -25.49
CA GLN A 104 1.45 -18.67 -24.81
C GLN A 104 0.44 -18.36 -23.70
N GLY A 105 0.32 -17.09 -23.32
CA GLY A 105 -0.57 -16.60 -22.28
C GLY A 105 -0.55 -15.08 -22.20
N LEU A 106 -1.48 -14.49 -21.47
CA LEU A 106 -1.69 -13.03 -21.39
C LEU A 106 -0.49 -12.27 -20.81
N LYS A 107 0.32 -12.94 -19.98
CA LYS A 107 1.54 -12.42 -19.35
C LYS A 107 2.83 -12.80 -20.08
N HIS A 108 2.75 -13.60 -21.14
CA HIS A 108 3.91 -13.90 -21.96
C HIS A 108 4.38 -12.66 -22.73
N TRP A 109 5.70 -12.45 -22.79
CA TRP A 109 6.35 -11.38 -23.56
C TRP A 109 7.15 -11.96 -24.73
N PRO A 110 6.48 -12.35 -25.83
CA PRO A 110 7.18 -12.77 -27.03
C PRO A 110 7.83 -11.59 -27.76
N ASP A 111 8.79 -11.89 -28.64
CA ASP A 111 9.48 -10.90 -29.49
C ASP A 111 8.50 -9.99 -30.25
N SER A 112 7.38 -10.54 -30.73
CA SER A 112 6.35 -9.79 -31.44
C SER A 112 5.72 -8.69 -30.57
N ARG A 113 5.48 -8.97 -29.28
CA ARG A 113 4.95 -8.04 -28.28
C ARG A 113 5.99 -6.97 -27.96
N PHE A 114 7.24 -7.36 -27.72
CA PHE A 114 8.32 -6.39 -27.51
C PHE A 114 8.44 -5.42 -28.70
N ILE A 115 8.50 -5.95 -29.93
CA ILE A 115 8.56 -5.12 -31.15
C ILE A 115 7.37 -4.16 -31.22
N HIS A 116 6.17 -4.63 -30.90
CA HIS A 116 4.97 -3.80 -30.96
C HIS A 116 4.98 -2.68 -29.92
N VAL A 117 5.28 -2.98 -28.65
CA VAL A 117 5.39 -1.98 -27.58
C VAL A 117 6.48 -0.95 -27.91
N MET A 118 7.62 -1.38 -28.45
CA MET A 118 8.69 -0.49 -28.91
C MET A 118 8.23 0.42 -30.05
N LYS A 119 7.42 -0.09 -30.99
CA LYS A 119 6.79 0.71 -32.05
C LYS A 119 5.82 1.75 -31.49
N LEU A 120 5.02 1.40 -30.49
CA LEU A 120 4.10 2.33 -29.82
C LEU A 120 4.88 3.44 -29.08
N LYS A 121 5.87 3.08 -28.24
CA LYS A 121 6.74 4.05 -27.55
C LYS A 121 7.47 4.95 -28.54
N GLN A 122 7.93 4.40 -29.67
CA GLN A 122 8.54 5.17 -30.74
C GLN A 122 7.56 6.13 -31.44
N ALA A 123 6.31 5.70 -31.66
CA ALA A 123 5.27 6.53 -32.25
C ALA A 123 4.90 7.70 -31.34
N ALA A 124 4.76 7.46 -30.03
CA ALA A 124 4.55 8.49 -29.02
C ALA A 124 5.69 9.50 -28.97
N LEU A 125 6.96 9.05 -28.99
CA LEU A 125 8.13 9.93 -29.06
C LEU A 125 8.12 10.80 -30.34
N ARG A 126 7.71 10.24 -31.48
CA ARG A 126 7.56 11.01 -32.73
C ARG A 126 6.40 12.01 -32.64
N ALA A 127 5.29 11.64 -32.00
CA ALA A 127 4.15 12.53 -31.78
C ALA A 127 4.54 13.73 -30.91
N ALA A 128 5.23 13.49 -29.79
CA ALA A 128 5.75 14.53 -28.91
C ALA A 128 6.65 15.54 -29.65
N ARG A 129 7.53 15.04 -30.52
CA ARG A 129 8.38 15.90 -31.38
C ARG A 129 7.57 16.68 -32.42
N ARG A 130 6.53 16.08 -33.04
CA ARG A 130 5.65 16.77 -34.00
C ARG A 130 4.81 17.87 -33.35
N LEU A 131 4.39 17.65 -32.11
CA LEU A 131 3.64 18.60 -31.30
C LEU A 131 4.52 19.67 -30.64
N TRP A 132 5.84 19.63 -30.85
CA TRP A 132 6.79 20.54 -30.21
C TRP A 132 6.68 20.57 -28.68
N THR A 133 6.38 19.41 -28.09
CA THR A 133 6.37 19.29 -26.62
C THR A 133 7.78 19.40 -26.06
N ASP A 134 7.94 20.11 -24.94
CA ASP A 134 9.23 20.27 -24.26
C ASP A 134 9.68 18.95 -23.60
N TYR A 135 8.73 18.19 -23.07
CA TYR A 135 8.97 16.91 -22.40
C TYR A 135 8.00 15.82 -22.85
N ILE A 136 8.39 14.57 -22.63
CA ILE A 136 7.49 13.41 -22.70
C ILE A 136 7.65 12.57 -21.43
N LEU A 137 6.54 12.26 -20.77
CA LEU A 137 6.44 11.33 -19.66
C LEU A 137 5.98 9.98 -20.19
N PHE A 138 6.85 8.97 -20.08
CA PHE A 138 6.44 7.58 -20.18
C PHE A 138 5.98 7.11 -18.81
N VAL A 139 4.80 6.48 -18.75
CA VAL A 139 4.19 5.96 -17.53
C VAL A 139 3.37 4.71 -17.86
N ASP A 140 3.63 3.61 -17.16
CA ASP A 140 2.84 2.37 -17.28
C ASP A 140 1.48 2.56 -16.58
N SER A 141 0.41 1.95 -17.14
CA SER A 141 -0.98 2.20 -16.73
C SER A 141 -1.40 1.60 -15.39
N ASP A 142 -0.45 1.01 -14.66
CA ASP A 142 -0.58 0.46 -13.31
C ASP A 142 0.28 1.20 -12.27
N ASN A 143 1.02 2.24 -12.67
CA ASN A 143 1.84 3.05 -11.77
C ASN A 143 1.05 4.19 -11.11
N LEU A 144 0.97 4.18 -9.79
CA LEU A 144 0.21 5.16 -9.02
C LEU A 144 1.08 6.38 -8.67
N LEU A 145 1.02 7.44 -9.47
CA LEU A 145 1.72 8.71 -9.21
C LEU A 145 1.01 9.53 -8.12
N THR A 146 1.21 9.16 -6.86
CA THR A 146 0.54 9.80 -5.71
C THR A 146 1.02 11.23 -5.45
N ASN A 147 2.28 11.55 -5.79
CA ASN A 147 2.78 12.92 -5.72
C ASN A 147 2.31 13.75 -6.93
N ARG A 148 1.43 14.71 -6.67
CA ARG A 148 0.85 15.61 -7.67
C ARG A 148 1.88 16.51 -8.35
N HIS A 149 3.02 16.77 -7.72
CA HIS A 149 4.08 17.64 -8.23
C HIS A 149 5.16 16.90 -9.03
N VAL A 150 5.04 15.58 -9.23
CA VAL A 150 6.07 14.73 -9.88
C VAL A 150 6.62 15.29 -11.19
N LEU A 151 5.78 15.91 -12.03
CA LEU A 151 6.24 16.54 -13.27
C LEU A 151 7.19 17.72 -12.99
N SER A 152 6.81 18.59 -12.06
CA SER A 152 7.63 19.76 -11.68
C SER A 152 8.93 19.30 -11.01
N ASP A 153 8.85 18.30 -10.13
CA ASP A 153 10.01 17.72 -9.43
C ASP A 153 11.02 17.14 -10.42
N MET A 154 10.55 16.32 -11.37
CA MET A 154 11.43 15.71 -12.38
C MET A 154 12.00 16.74 -13.35
N MET A 155 11.24 17.78 -13.74
CA MET A 155 11.75 18.87 -14.58
C MET A 155 12.83 19.69 -13.85
N ALA A 156 12.69 19.91 -12.54
CA ALA A 156 13.63 20.68 -11.73
C ALA A 156 15.02 20.03 -11.65
N GLU A 157 15.10 18.70 -11.76
CA GLU A 157 16.38 17.97 -11.76
C GLU A 157 17.23 18.25 -13.00
N ASN A 158 16.64 18.85 -14.05
CA ASN A 158 17.34 19.31 -15.25
C ASN A 158 18.23 18.20 -15.85
N ARG A 159 17.64 17.04 -16.09
CA ARG A 159 18.28 15.87 -16.72
C ARG A 159 17.60 15.54 -18.04
N THR A 160 18.34 14.88 -18.93
CA THR A 160 17.78 14.44 -20.21
C THR A 160 16.77 13.31 -19.99
N ILE A 161 17.13 12.28 -19.20
CA ILE A 161 16.23 11.19 -18.80
C ILE A 161 16.26 11.10 -17.28
N VAL A 162 15.10 11.20 -16.63
CA VAL A 162 14.97 11.11 -15.18
C VAL A 162 13.71 10.37 -14.79
N ALA A 163 13.82 9.43 -13.86
CA ALA A 163 12.72 8.68 -13.30
C ALA A 163 12.45 9.10 -11.85
N PRO A 164 11.18 9.35 -11.48
CA PRO A 164 10.82 9.34 -10.07
C PRO A 164 10.95 7.92 -9.54
N MET A 165 11.61 7.74 -8.39
CA MET A 165 11.63 6.42 -7.75
C MET A 165 10.24 6.09 -7.23
N LEU A 166 9.70 4.96 -7.69
CA LEU A 166 8.40 4.46 -7.28
C LEU A 166 8.58 3.32 -6.27
N GLU A 167 7.70 3.28 -5.28
CA GLU A 167 7.69 2.30 -4.19
C GLU A 167 6.99 1.02 -4.60
N SER A 168 7.57 -0.13 -4.29
CA SER A 168 6.92 -1.43 -4.49
C SER A 168 7.18 -2.35 -3.31
N ARG A 169 6.52 -3.50 -3.32
CA ARG A 169 6.78 -4.55 -2.35
C ARG A 169 8.22 -5.04 -2.44
N SER A 170 8.86 -5.19 -1.28
CA SER A 170 10.24 -5.69 -1.16
C SER A 170 11.29 -4.74 -1.75
N LEU A 171 12.18 -5.24 -2.61
CA LEU A 171 13.28 -4.50 -3.22
C LEU A 171 13.15 -4.40 -4.74
N TYR A 172 11.97 -4.69 -5.30
CA TYR A 172 11.69 -4.37 -6.70
C TYR A 172 11.58 -2.84 -6.84
N SER A 173 11.98 -2.30 -7.99
CA SER A 173 11.91 -0.86 -8.25
C SER A 173 12.00 -0.59 -9.74
N ASN A 174 11.72 0.65 -10.14
CA ASN A 174 11.73 1.09 -11.52
C ASN A 174 13.12 1.51 -12.05
N PHE A 175 14.20 1.01 -11.46
CA PHE A 175 15.58 1.32 -11.87
C PHE A 175 16.56 0.19 -11.52
N TRP A 176 17.68 0.15 -12.24
CA TRP A 176 18.80 -0.76 -11.95
C TRP A 176 20.06 0.02 -11.59
N CYS A 177 20.74 -0.32 -10.49
CA CYS A 177 22.03 0.30 -10.16
C CYS A 177 23.23 -0.26 -10.93
N GLY A 178 23.06 -1.40 -11.60
CA GLY A 178 24.14 -2.06 -12.31
C GLY A 178 23.63 -2.97 -13.41
N MET A 179 24.48 -3.21 -14.40
CA MET A 179 24.23 -4.15 -15.49
C MET A 179 25.44 -5.06 -15.69
N THR A 180 25.20 -6.31 -16.08
CA THR A 180 26.23 -7.24 -16.54
C THR A 180 26.69 -6.86 -17.96
N PRO A 181 27.83 -7.39 -18.45
CA PRO A 181 28.24 -7.19 -19.84
C PRO A 181 27.18 -7.65 -20.87
N GLN A 182 26.38 -8.66 -20.51
CA GLN A 182 25.26 -9.20 -21.29
C GLN A 182 23.97 -8.38 -21.16
N GLY A 183 24.00 -7.24 -20.46
CA GLY A 183 22.87 -6.32 -20.38
C GLY A 183 21.84 -6.64 -19.28
N PHE A 184 22.07 -7.66 -18.47
CA PHE A 184 21.14 -8.05 -17.40
C PHE A 184 21.37 -7.29 -16.10
N TYR A 185 20.36 -7.28 -15.22
CA TYR A 185 20.43 -6.66 -13.90
C TYR A 185 21.64 -7.15 -13.11
N ARG A 186 22.32 -6.20 -12.45
CA ARG A 186 23.36 -6.50 -11.45
C ARG A 186 23.12 -5.64 -10.21
N ARG A 187 22.84 -6.28 -9.08
CA ARG A 187 22.74 -5.61 -7.78
C ARG A 187 24.09 -5.03 -7.37
N THR A 188 24.08 -3.79 -6.88
CA THR A 188 25.27 -3.10 -6.36
C THR A 188 25.05 -2.68 -4.91
N PRO A 189 26.12 -2.34 -4.15
CA PRO A 189 26.01 -1.86 -2.78
C PRO A 189 25.15 -0.59 -2.63
N GLU A 190 25.05 0.23 -3.68
CA GLU A 190 24.24 1.46 -3.66
C GLU A 190 22.74 1.22 -3.76
N TYR A 191 22.32 0.06 -4.28
CA TYR A 191 20.91 -0.20 -4.60
C TYR A 191 19.99 -0.14 -3.38
N ILE A 192 20.31 -0.90 -2.33
CA ILE A 192 19.46 -0.98 -1.12
C ILE A 192 19.36 0.38 -0.41
N PRO A 193 20.46 1.12 -0.16
CA PRO A 193 20.37 2.45 0.43
C PRO A 193 19.52 3.44 -0.37
N ILE A 194 19.57 3.40 -1.70
CA ILE A 194 18.75 4.25 -2.57
C ILE A 194 17.28 3.80 -2.50
N CYS A 195 17.01 2.52 -2.72
CA CYS A 195 15.66 1.95 -2.76
C CYS A 195 14.90 2.10 -1.42
N GLN A 196 15.60 2.11 -0.29
CA GLN A 196 15.01 2.26 1.05
C GLN A 196 15.03 3.72 1.57
N TRP A 197 15.27 4.71 0.70
CA TRP A 197 15.40 6.12 1.08
C TRP A 197 16.45 6.43 2.18
N LYS A 198 17.37 5.49 2.48
CA LYS A 198 18.50 5.72 3.40
C LYS A 198 19.51 6.69 2.79
N ARG A 199 19.58 6.75 1.46
CA ARG A 199 20.34 7.74 0.70
C ARG A 199 19.39 8.46 -0.26
N ARG A 200 19.05 9.71 0.06
CA ARG A 200 18.16 10.57 -0.74
C ARG A 200 18.94 11.40 -1.76
N GLY A 201 18.41 11.56 -2.96
CA GLY A 201 19.02 12.35 -4.03
C GLY A 201 18.56 11.94 -5.43
N CYS A 202 19.37 12.31 -6.42
CA CYS A 202 19.21 11.88 -7.81
C CYS A 202 20.49 11.22 -8.30
N PHE A 203 20.39 9.97 -8.72
CA PHE A 203 21.52 9.09 -8.93
C PHE A 203 21.60 8.67 -10.38
N ALA A 204 22.81 8.75 -10.95
CA ALA A 204 23.09 8.17 -12.25
C ALA A 204 22.94 6.65 -12.17
N VAL A 205 22.13 6.09 -13.05
CA VAL A 205 21.85 4.66 -13.11
C VAL A 205 21.92 4.19 -14.56
N PRO A 206 22.38 2.97 -14.84
CA PRO A 206 22.45 2.47 -16.21
C PRO A 206 21.07 2.30 -16.86
N MET A 207 20.00 2.15 -16.07
CA MET A 207 18.66 1.92 -16.61
C MET A 207 17.56 2.40 -15.64
N VAL A 208 16.53 3.02 -16.21
CA VAL A 208 15.23 3.29 -15.58
C VAL A 208 14.13 2.77 -16.50
N HIS A 209 12.99 2.38 -15.91
CA HIS A 209 11.85 1.85 -16.65
C HIS A 209 10.53 2.26 -16.02
N SER A 210 9.42 1.84 -16.64
CA SER A 210 8.02 2.02 -16.22
C SER A 210 7.52 3.46 -16.06
N THR A 211 8.25 4.35 -15.39
CA THR A 211 7.94 5.78 -15.34
C THR A 211 9.19 6.62 -15.40
N TYR A 212 9.28 7.47 -16.42
CA TYR A 212 10.38 8.43 -16.58
C TYR A 212 10.01 9.58 -17.50
N LEU A 213 10.59 10.74 -17.21
CA LEU A 213 10.48 11.97 -17.98
C LEU A 213 11.71 12.12 -18.90
N LEU A 214 11.45 12.45 -20.16
CA LEU A 214 12.47 12.75 -21.17
C LEU A 214 12.36 14.23 -21.59
N ASP A 215 13.46 14.97 -21.50
CA ASP A 215 13.59 16.36 -21.96
C ASP A 215 13.94 16.39 -23.46
N LEU A 216 12.96 16.79 -24.28
CA LEU A 216 13.07 16.82 -25.74
C LEU A 216 13.76 18.09 -26.26
N ARG A 217 13.93 19.11 -25.42
CA ARG A 217 14.62 20.37 -25.79
C ARG A 217 16.12 20.15 -25.94
N ARG A 218 16.67 19.11 -25.30
CA ARG A 218 18.10 18.80 -25.34
C ARG A 218 18.48 18.14 -26.66
N ARG A 219 19.55 18.63 -27.31
CA ARG A 219 20.03 18.11 -28.61
C ARG A 219 20.28 16.60 -28.60
N ALA A 220 20.85 16.06 -27.52
CA ALA A 220 21.15 14.63 -27.39
C ALA A 220 19.89 13.74 -27.44
N SER A 221 18.72 14.27 -27.05
CA SER A 221 17.46 13.51 -27.10
C SER A 221 17.05 13.12 -28.52
N ARG A 222 17.56 13.81 -29.55
CA ARG A 222 17.26 13.51 -30.97
C ARG A 222 17.78 12.15 -31.41
N ALA A 223 18.87 11.67 -30.79
CA ALA A 223 19.47 10.37 -31.09
C ALA A 223 18.78 9.19 -30.37
N LEU A 224 17.84 9.48 -29.45
CA LEU A 224 17.10 8.45 -28.74
C LEU A 224 16.00 7.84 -29.61
N SER A 225 15.89 6.52 -29.56
CA SER A 225 14.89 5.72 -30.28
C SER A 225 14.53 4.45 -29.52
N PHE A 226 13.26 4.06 -29.58
CA PHE A 226 12.80 2.74 -29.15
C PHE A 226 12.79 1.73 -30.31
N HIS A 227 12.54 2.19 -31.55
CA HIS A 227 12.43 1.31 -32.71
C HIS A 227 12.84 2.01 -34.03
N PRO A 228 13.56 1.34 -34.96
CA PRO A 228 14.21 0.04 -34.81
C PRO A 228 15.27 0.02 -33.68
N PRO A 229 15.60 -1.15 -33.11
CA PRO A 229 16.75 -1.28 -32.23
C PRO A 229 18.02 -0.75 -32.90
N HIS A 230 18.99 -0.29 -32.11
CA HIS A 230 20.28 0.13 -32.64
C HIS A 230 20.94 -1.05 -33.39
N PRO A 231 21.59 -0.84 -34.55
CA PRO A 231 22.20 -1.94 -35.33
C PRO A 231 23.21 -2.79 -34.56
N GLU A 232 23.86 -2.19 -33.56
CA GLU A 232 24.84 -2.87 -32.69
C GLU A 232 24.24 -3.43 -31.38
N TYR A 233 22.91 -3.44 -31.24
CA TYR A 233 22.26 -3.97 -30.04
C TYR A 233 22.53 -5.48 -29.90
N PRO A 234 23.25 -5.94 -28.87
CA PRO A 234 23.79 -7.29 -28.83
C PRO A 234 22.98 -8.24 -27.91
N TYR A 235 21.90 -7.76 -27.30
CA TYR A 235 21.16 -8.48 -26.26
C TYR A 235 19.85 -9.09 -26.79
N HIS A 236 19.18 -9.85 -25.92
CA HIS A 236 17.81 -10.28 -26.16
C HIS A 236 16.89 -9.08 -26.34
N LEU A 237 15.86 -9.28 -27.16
CA LEU A 237 14.91 -8.23 -27.46
C LEU A 237 14.05 -7.95 -26.23
N ASP A 238 14.28 -6.80 -25.62
CA ASP A 238 13.51 -6.27 -24.50
C ASP A 238 13.42 -4.75 -24.70
N ASP A 239 12.24 -4.16 -24.48
CA ASP A 239 11.99 -2.77 -24.82
C ASP A 239 12.73 -1.80 -23.90
N ILE A 240 12.93 -2.18 -22.64
CA ILE A 240 13.62 -1.39 -21.62
C ILE A 240 15.13 -1.42 -21.89
N MET A 241 15.70 -2.61 -22.08
CA MET A 241 17.11 -2.82 -22.39
C MET A 241 17.48 -2.16 -23.72
N THR A 242 16.62 -2.25 -24.73
CA THR A 242 16.84 -1.58 -26.02
C THR A 242 16.90 -0.07 -25.87
N PHE A 243 15.99 0.52 -25.09
CA PHE A 243 16.00 1.97 -24.86
C PHE A 243 17.21 2.43 -24.04
N ALA A 244 17.58 1.69 -22.99
CA ALA A 244 18.77 1.97 -22.19
C ALA A 244 20.05 1.91 -23.05
N PHE A 245 20.14 0.93 -23.96
CA PHE A 245 21.23 0.85 -24.93
C PHE A 245 21.24 2.03 -25.90
N SER A 246 20.07 2.44 -26.42
CA SER A 246 19.95 3.64 -27.26
C SER A 246 20.43 4.89 -26.53
N ALA A 247 20.05 5.06 -25.26
CA ALA A 247 20.51 6.17 -24.43
C ALA A 247 22.03 6.16 -24.24
N LYS A 248 22.60 4.98 -23.93
CA LYS A 248 24.05 4.81 -23.81
C LYS A 248 24.80 5.20 -25.10
N GLN A 249 24.33 4.73 -26.26
CA GLN A 249 24.96 5.05 -27.55
C GLN A 249 24.81 6.54 -27.93
N ALA A 250 23.72 7.18 -27.50
CA ALA A 250 23.53 8.62 -27.64
C ALA A 250 24.36 9.45 -26.64
N GLY A 251 25.14 8.83 -25.75
CA GLY A 251 25.87 9.51 -24.68
C GLY A 251 24.95 10.15 -23.63
N VAL A 252 23.73 9.62 -23.46
CA VAL A 252 22.71 10.13 -22.53
C VAL A 252 22.66 9.27 -21.27
N GLN A 253 23.03 9.88 -20.14
CA GLN A 253 22.92 9.24 -18.82
C GLN A 253 21.47 9.29 -18.30
N MET A 254 20.99 8.15 -17.80
CA MET A 254 19.71 8.04 -17.09
C MET A 254 19.89 8.30 -15.58
N TYR A 255 18.85 8.82 -14.94
CA TYR A 255 18.85 9.15 -13.52
C TYR A 255 17.58 8.64 -12.82
N VAL A 256 17.71 8.19 -11.58
CA VAL A 256 16.58 7.93 -10.67
C VAL A 256 16.61 8.89 -9.49
N CYS A 257 15.46 9.41 -9.10
CA CYS A 257 15.31 10.44 -8.08
C CYS A 257 14.37 10.00 -6.95
N ASN A 258 14.88 9.94 -5.73
CA ASN A 258 14.15 9.54 -4.53
C ASN A 258 14.16 10.65 -3.45
N ARG A 259 14.26 11.91 -3.87
CA ARG A 259 14.19 13.05 -2.94
C ARG A 259 12.89 13.00 -2.15
N ASP A 260 11.78 12.71 -2.83
CA ASP A 260 10.46 12.55 -2.24
C ASP A 260 9.85 11.20 -2.60
N ARG A 261 8.70 10.89 -1.98
CA ARG A 261 7.86 9.73 -2.31
C ARG A 261 6.98 10.13 -3.48
N HIS A 262 7.19 9.54 -4.65
CA HIS A 262 6.51 9.97 -5.88
C HIS A 262 5.31 9.11 -6.26
N GLY A 263 5.24 7.88 -5.77
CA GLY A 263 4.20 6.95 -6.14
C GLY A 263 4.57 5.50 -5.90
N TYR A 264 3.71 4.61 -6.38
CA TYR A 264 3.83 3.17 -6.21
C TYR A 264 3.80 2.45 -7.56
N LEU A 265 4.41 1.28 -7.62
CA LEU A 265 4.29 0.35 -8.75
C LEU A 265 4.07 -1.09 -8.26
N PRO A 266 3.26 -1.89 -8.97
CA PRO A 266 3.13 -3.31 -8.66
C PRO A 266 4.41 -4.07 -9.03
N VAL A 267 4.57 -5.26 -8.44
CA VAL A 267 5.63 -6.20 -8.84
C VAL A 267 5.11 -6.98 -10.05
N PRO A 268 5.90 -7.10 -11.14
CA PRO A 268 5.54 -7.89 -12.31
C PRO A 268 5.23 -9.33 -11.94
N LEU A 269 4.23 -9.89 -12.63
CA LEU A 269 3.84 -11.28 -12.47
C LEU A 269 4.63 -12.23 -13.37
N GLU A 270 4.66 -13.50 -12.98
CA GLU A 270 5.18 -14.60 -13.81
C GLU A 270 4.26 -14.90 -15.00
N GLN A 271 4.81 -15.56 -16.04
CA GLN A 271 4.14 -15.71 -17.34
C GLN A 271 2.89 -16.58 -17.30
N ASP A 272 2.77 -17.47 -16.31
CA ASP A 272 1.67 -18.40 -16.09
C ASP A 272 0.55 -17.85 -15.19
N GLN A 273 0.74 -16.65 -14.64
CA GLN A 273 -0.22 -16.02 -13.73
C GLN A 273 -1.40 -15.39 -14.46
N THR A 274 -2.55 -15.35 -13.78
CA THR A 274 -3.83 -14.92 -14.37
C THR A 274 -4.11 -13.43 -14.19
N LEU A 275 -5.16 -12.91 -14.84
CA LEU A 275 -5.60 -11.53 -14.65
C LEU A 275 -6.19 -11.30 -13.25
N GLU A 276 -6.79 -12.32 -12.65
CA GLU A 276 -7.28 -12.27 -11.28
C GLU A 276 -6.12 -12.09 -10.28
N GLU A 277 -5.02 -12.81 -10.48
CA GLU A 277 -3.82 -12.65 -9.65
C GLU A 277 -3.17 -11.27 -9.83
N GLU A 278 -3.26 -10.68 -11.02
CA GLU A 278 -2.84 -9.30 -11.27
C GLU A 278 -3.72 -8.29 -10.55
N GLN A 279 -5.03 -8.48 -10.61
CA GLN A 279 -5.98 -7.66 -9.88
C GLN A 279 -5.72 -7.73 -8.37
N GLU A 280 -5.41 -8.90 -7.82
CA GLU A 280 -5.03 -9.06 -6.41
C GLU A 280 -3.69 -8.37 -6.08
N SER A 281 -2.69 -8.47 -6.98
CA SER A 281 -1.39 -7.80 -6.83
C SER A 281 -1.52 -6.27 -6.86
N PHE A 282 -2.33 -5.74 -7.78
CA PHE A 282 -2.62 -4.32 -7.86
C PHE A 282 -3.45 -3.84 -6.66
N ALA A 283 -4.44 -4.62 -6.21
CA ALA A 283 -5.23 -4.30 -5.03
C ALA A 283 -4.33 -4.12 -3.80
N HIS A 284 -3.31 -4.97 -3.61
CA HIS A 284 -2.30 -4.78 -2.58
C HIS A 284 -1.54 -3.46 -2.75
N THR A 285 -1.06 -3.16 -3.95
CA THR A 285 -0.35 -1.90 -4.25
C THR A 285 -1.20 -0.67 -3.92
N LEU A 286 -2.50 -0.73 -4.25
CA LEU A 286 -3.46 0.31 -3.93
C LEU A 286 -3.73 0.42 -2.43
N THR A 287 -3.83 -0.70 -1.69
CA THR A 287 -4.00 -0.66 -0.23
C THR A 287 -2.76 -0.13 0.49
N GLU A 288 -1.56 -0.36 -0.04
CA GLU A 288 -0.33 0.25 0.48
C GLU A 288 -0.32 1.76 0.23
N ALA A 289 -0.71 2.21 -0.98
CA ALA A 289 -0.84 3.63 -1.28
C ALA A 289 -1.87 4.33 -0.38
N LEU A 290 -2.96 3.63 -0.03
CA LEU A 290 -4.00 4.15 0.86
C LEU A 290 -3.53 4.42 2.30
N ILE A 291 -2.38 3.87 2.71
CA ILE A 291 -1.83 4.12 4.06
C ILE A 291 -1.51 5.61 4.23
N ASP A 292 -0.87 6.20 3.22
CA ASP A 292 -0.34 7.57 3.27
C ASP A 292 -1.14 8.56 2.41
N TYR A 293 -1.93 8.07 1.45
CA TYR A 293 -2.58 8.90 0.43
C TYR A 293 -4.06 8.56 0.26
N THR A 294 -4.88 9.59 0.04
CA THR A 294 -6.24 9.39 -0.45
C THR A 294 -6.21 9.01 -1.93
N MET A 295 -6.73 7.82 -2.24
CA MET A 295 -6.75 7.28 -3.60
C MET A 295 -8.17 7.23 -4.12
N GLU A 296 -8.47 8.10 -5.08
CA GLU A 296 -9.77 8.11 -5.76
C GLU A 296 -9.63 7.71 -7.23
N PRO A 297 -10.58 6.95 -7.78
CA PRO A 297 -10.64 6.69 -9.21
C PRO A 297 -10.88 8.01 -9.98
N SER A 298 -10.61 7.99 -11.29
CA SER A 298 -10.98 9.10 -12.17
C SER A 298 -12.50 9.29 -12.19
N GLN A 299 -12.95 10.53 -12.08
CA GLN A 299 -14.37 10.89 -12.23
C GLN A 299 -14.89 10.71 -13.67
N TYR A 300 -14.00 10.51 -14.65
CA TYR A 300 -14.34 10.35 -16.06
C TYR A 300 -14.41 8.89 -16.50
N VAL A 301 -14.28 7.93 -15.59
CA VAL A 301 -14.38 6.49 -15.86
C VAL A 301 -15.46 5.90 -14.99
N HIS A 302 -16.38 5.14 -15.58
CA HIS A 302 -17.33 4.37 -14.80
C HIS A 302 -16.67 3.09 -14.27
N THR A 303 -16.68 2.94 -12.95
CA THR A 303 -16.31 1.67 -12.30
C THR A 303 -17.55 1.00 -11.75
N ALA A 304 -17.79 -0.25 -12.17
CA ALA A 304 -18.82 -1.06 -11.53
C ALA A 304 -18.46 -1.26 -10.05
N PRO A 305 -19.39 -1.01 -9.11
CA PRO A 305 -19.15 -1.31 -7.70
C PRO A 305 -18.91 -2.81 -7.55
N LYS A 306 -17.89 -3.18 -6.79
CA LYS A 306 -17.69 -4.58 -6.37
C LYS A 306 -18.77 -4.92 -5.35
N ASP A 307 -19.44 -6.05 -5.50
CA ASP A 307 -20.33 -6.58 -4.46
C ASP A 307 -19.48 -7.03 -3.27
N PRO A 308 -19.53 -6.31 -2.13
CA PRO A 308 -18.64 -6.63 -1.02
C PRO A 308 -19.14 -7.89 -0.31
N GLY A 309 -18.24 -8.83 -0.07
CA GLY A 309 -18.53 -10.12 0.56
C GLY A 309 -17.93 -10.25 1.95
N LYS A 310 -18.36 -11.28 2.69
CA LYS A 310 -17.83 -11.61 4.02
C LYS A 310 -16.83 -12.77 4.02
N MET A 311 -16.29 -13.17 2.86
CA MET A 311 -15.30 -14.26 2.73
C MET A 311 -15.71 -15.60 3.38
N GLY A 312 -17.02 -15.86 3.53
CA GLY A 312 -17.54 -17.06 4.21
C GLY A 312 -17.69 -16.93 5.73
N PHE A 313 -17.36 -15.77 6.33
CA PHE A 313 -17.67 -15.45 7.72
C PHE A 313 -19.11 -14.97 7.86
N ASP A 314 -19.72 -15.19 9.04
CA ASP A 314 -21.06 -14.67 9.32
C ASP A 314 -21.01 -13.13 9.51
N GLU A 315 -19.92 -12.62 10.09
CA GLU A 315 -19.62 -11.20 10.23
C GLU A 315 -18.12 -10.92 10.18
N ILE A 316 -17.76 -9.75 9.68
CA ILE A 316 -16.41 -9.19 9.77
C ILE A 316 -16.51 -7.90 10.56
N PHE A 317 -15.84 -7.82 11.71
CA PHE A 317 -15.85 -6.64 12.56
C PHE A 317 -14.60 -5.80 12.33
N LEU A 318 -14.78 -4.49 12.19
CA LEU A 318 -13.71 -3.49 12.20
C LEU A 318 -13.80 -2.69 13.50
N ILE A 319 -12.84 -2.86 14.40
CA ILE A 319 -12.72 -2.09 15.64
C ILE A 319 -12.10 -0.73 15.31
N ASN A 320 -12.79 0.36 15.65
CA ASN A 320 -12.29 1.70 15.46
C ASN A 320 -12.78 2.63 16.58
N LEU A 321 -11.88 3.47 17.08
CA LEU A 321 -12.25 4.56 17.98
C LEU A 321 -13.03 5.61 17.20
N LYS A 322 -14.19 6.04 17.72
CA LYS A 322 -15.06 7.03 17.04
C LYS A 322 -14.31 8.30 16.60
N ARG A 323 -13.36 8.76 17.43
CA ARG A 323 -12.51 9.94 17.19
C ARG A 323 -11.44 9.76 16.10
N ARG A 324 -11.10 8.52 15.71
CA ARG A 324 -10.11 8.19 14.67
C ARG A 324 -10.78 8.05 13.31
N SER A 325 -11.38 9.14 12.82
CA SER A 325 -11.99 9.15 11.48
C SER A 325 -10.96 8.95 10.37
N ASP A 326 -9.73 9.41 10.58
CA ASP A 326 -8.56 9.19 9.73
C ASP A 326 -8.32 7.69 9.47
N ARG A 327 -8.20 6.90 10.55
CA ARG A 327 -8.00 5.44 10.44
C ARG A 327 -9.22 4.72 9.89
N ARG A 328 -10.41 5.18 10.26
CA ARG A 328 -11.69 4.63 9.77
C ARG A 328 -11.83 4.78 8.26
N GLU A 329 -11.66 5.99 7.74
CA GLU A 329 -11.80 6.28 6.31
C GLU A 329 -10.79 5.48 5.50
N ARG A 330 -9.52 5.46 5.94
CA ARG A 330 -8.47 4.63 5.36
C ARG A 330 -8.88 3.16 5.27
N MET A 331 -9.29 2.57 6.39
CA MET A 331 -9.65 1.15 6.45
C MET A 331 -10.88 0.83 5.63
N LEU A 332 -11.92 1.67 5.63
CA LEU A 332 -13.09 1.48 4.79
C LEU A 332 -12.72 1.51 3.30
N SER A 333 -11.83 2.41 2.88
CA SER A 333 -11.29 2.43 1.51
C SER A 333 -10.50 1.16 1.19
N SER A 334 -9.62 0.68 2.09
CA SER A 334 -8.88 -0.56 1.88
C SER A 334 -9.81 -1.78 1.78
N LEU A 335 -10.84 -1.87 2.63
CA LEU A 335 -11.82 -2.95 2.59
C LEU A 335 -12.67 -2.91 1.31
N ALA A 336 -13.03 -1.71 0.83
CA ALA A 336 -13.73 -1.55 -0.45
C ALA A 336 -12.88 -2.03 -1.63
N VAL A 337 -11.57 -1.72 -1.65
CA VAL A 337 -10.62 -2.23 -2.66
C VAL A 337 -10.56 -3.76 -2.65
N LEU A 338 -10.52 -4.36 -1.46
CA LEU A 338 -10.48 -5.80 -1.26
C LEU A 338 -11.85 -6.50 -1.45
N GLY A 339 -12.93 -5.74 -1.61
CA GLY A 339 -14.29 -6.28 -1.73
C GLY A 339 -14.82 -6.90 -0.43
N ILE A 340 -14.40 -6.39 0.73
CA ILE A 340 -14.76 -6.89 2.06
C ILE A 340 -15.90 -6.06 2.64
N ASN A 341 -16.99 -6.72 2.99
CA ASN A 341 -18.09 -6.13 3.76
C ASN A 341 -17.81 -6.31 5.27
N ALA A 342 -17.49 -5.22 5.97
CA ALA A 342 -17.25 -5.22 7.40
C ALA A 342 -18.22 -4.31 8.15
N SER A 343 -18.62 -4.75 9.33
CA SER A 343 -19.42 -3.98 10.29
C SER A 343 -18.50 -3.19 11.21
N LEU A 344 -18.65 -1.86 11.19
CA LEU A 344 -17.93 -0.97 12.10
C LEU A 344 -18.37 -1.23 13.55
N THR A 345 -17.41 -1.46 14.43
CA THR A 345 -17.60 -1.60 15.86
C THR A 345 -16.95 -0.41 16.56
N GLU A 346 -17.76 0.41 17.23
CA GLU A 346 -17.26 1.53 18.01
C GLU A 346 -16.44 1.00 19.20
N ALA A 347 -15.14 1.28 19.17
CA ALA A 347 -14.20 0.90 20.21
C ALA A 347 -14.44 1.73 21.48
N VAL A 348 -14.20 1.14 22.63
CA VAL A 348 -14.24 1.82 23.92
C VAL A 348 -13.02 2.73 24.05
N ASP A 349 -13.29 4.02 24.15
CA ASP A 349 -12.28 5.05 24.29
C ASP A 349 -11.69 5.06 25.71
N GLY A 350 -10.60 4.35 25.92
CA GLY A 350 -9.97 4.26 27.23
C GLY A 350 -9.54 5.62 27.81
N LYS A 351 -9.17 6.58 26.96
CA LYS A 351 -8.69 7.90 27.39
C LYS A 351 -9.83 8.82 27.84
N TYR A 352 -10.94 8.82 27.11
CA TYR A 352 -12.02 9.80 27.35
C TYR A 352 -13.30 9.19 27.95
N ALA A 353 -13.48 7.87 27.87
CA ALA A 353 -14.70 7.20 28.33
C ALA A 353 -14.52 6.38 29.61
N LEU A 354 -13.30 6.24 30.14
CA LEU A 354 -13.02 5.49 31.35
C LEU A 354 -12.37 6.37 32.43
N ASN A 355 -12.88 6.24 33.65
CA ASN A 355 -12.35 6.82 34.89
C ASN A 355 -12.48 5.80 36.02
N SER A 356 -11.88 6.07 37.17
CA SER A 356 -11.84 5.07 38.27
C SER A 356 -13.24 4.65 38.75
N SER A 357 -14.21 5.56 38.75
CA SER A 357 -15.60 5.26 39.16
C SER A 357 -16.32 4.38 38.13
N GLN A 358 -16.09 4.60 36.83
CA GLN A 358 -16.65 3.79 35.76
C GLN A 358 -16.07 2.37 35.76
N LEU A 359 -14.75 2.24 35.96
CA LEU A 359 -14.10 0.92 36.09
C LEU A 359 -14.72 0.12 37.24
N GLN A 360 -14.91 0.75 38.40
CA GLN A 360 -15.58 0.14 39.56
C GLN A 360 -17.03 -0.24 39.26
N ALA A 361 -17.80 0.63 38.61
CA ALA A 361 -19.19 0.35 38.23
C ALA A 361 -19.32 -0.81 37.23
N MET A 362 -18.30 -1.02 36.39
CA MET A 362 -18.20 -2.14 35.46
C MET A 362 -17.70 -3.43 36.13
N GLY A 363 -17.29 -3.37 37.40
CA GLY A 363 -16.70 -4.48 38.14
C GLY A 363 -15.34 -4.91 37.57
N ILE A 364 -14.57 -3.93 37.07
CA ILE A 364 -13.24 -4.19 36.53
C ILE A 364 -12.23 -4.18 37.67
N ASP A 365 -11.61 -5.33 37.91
CA ASP A 365 -10.54 -5.50 38.90
C ASP A 365 -9.26 -5.92 38.17
N MET A 366 -8.14 -5.27 38.46
CA MET A 366 -6.84 -5.65 37.87
C MET A 366 -6.39 -7.02 38.38
N LEU A 367 -5.71 -7.80 37.53
CA LEU A 367 -5.04 -9.02 38.00
C LEU A 367 -3.99 -8.63 39.05
N PRO A 368 -4.03 -9.21 40.27
CA PRO A 368 -3.13 -8.80 41.34
C PRO A 368 -1.65 -8.94 40.98
N GLY A 369 -0.90 -7.83 41.13
CA GLY A 369 0.53 -7.80 40.85
C GLY A 369 0.89 -7.87 39.37
N TYR A 370 -0.07 -7.68 38.46
CA TYR A 370 0.24 -7.63 37.04
C TYR A 370 1.23 -6.50 36.73
N LYS A 371 2.25 -6.87 35.98
CA LYS A 371 3.13 -6.00 35.23
C LYS A 371 3.44 -6.64 33.88
N ASP A 372 3.60 -5.79 32.87
CA ASP A 372 4.02 -6.21 31.54
C ASP A 372 5.37 -6.97 31.60
N PRO A 373 5.46 -8.20 31.05
CA PRO A 373 6.66 -9.03 31.15
C PRO A 373 7.94 -8.47 30.52
N TYR A 374 7.88 -7.50 29.61
CA TYR A 374 9.06 -6.94 28.93
C TYR A 374 9.40 -5.52 29.37
N SER A 375 8.39 -4.74 29.73
CA SER A 375 8.53 -3.31 30.06
C SER A 375 8.31 -3.01 31.53
N ASP A 376 7.86 -3.99 32.33
CA ASP A 376 7.55 -3.83 33.77
C ASP A 376 6.47 -2.75 34.05
N ARG A 377 5.70 -2.37 33.02
CA ARG A 377 4.64 -1.35 33.09
C ARG A 377 3.35 -1.91 33.66
N VAL A 378 2.55 -1.02 34.25
CA VAL A 378 1.16 -1.28 34.64
C VAL A 378 0.20 -0.99 33.47
N LEU A 379 -1.04 -1.44 33.56
CA LEU A 379 -2.05 -1.16 32.54
C LEU A 379 -2.32 0.34 32.42
N THR A 380 -2.53 0.74 31.18
CA THR A 380 -3.14 2.00 30.79
C THR A 380 -4.65 1.86 30.63
N ARG A 381 -5.39 2.96 30.76
CA ARG A 381 -6.82 2.97 30.44
C ARG A 381 -7.08 2.70 28.96
N GLY A 382 -6.16 3.09 28.08
CA GLY A 382 -6.19 2.77 26.66
C GLY A 382 -6.21 1.25 26.40
N GLU A 383 -5.34 0.49 27.07
CA GLU A 383 -5.32 -0.99 27.00
C GLU A 383 -6.62 -1.61 27.56
N ILE A 384 -7.18 -1.05 28.63
CA ILE A 384 -8.50 -1.47 29.13
C ILE A 384 -9.59 -1.22 28.09
N GLY A 385 -9.58 -0.06 27.43
CA GLY A 385 -10.50 0.27 26.34
C GLY A 385 -10.39 -0.70 25.15
N CYS A 386 -9.16 -1.04 24.76
CA CYS A 386 -8.90 -2.07 23.76
C CYS A 386 -9.52 -3.41 24.18
N PHE A 387 -9.23 -3.90 25.40
CA PHE A 387 -9.79 -5.15 25.92
C PHE A 387 -11.33 -5.15 25.87
N LEU A 388 -11.96 -4.08 26.35
CA LEU A 388 -13.41 -3.95 26.38
C LEU A 388 -14.03 -3.97 24.99
N SER A 389 -13.34 -3.42 23.98
CA SER A 389 -13.77 -3.45 22.58
C SER A 389 -13.85 -4.89 22.05
N HIS A 390 -12.80 -5.69 22.25
CA HIS A 390 -12.80 -7.11 21.89
C HIS A 390 -13.83 -7.91 22.70
N HIS A 391 -13.93 -7.66 24.00
CA HIS A 391 -14.90 -8.31 24.88
C HIS A 391 -16.35 -8.04 24.46
N ASN A 392 -16.66 -6.82 23.98
CA ASN A 392 -17.97 -6.47 23.44
C ASN A 392 -18.30 -7.29 22.18
N ILE A 393 -17.34 -7.47 21.28
CA ILE A 393 -17.51 -8.36 20.11
C ILE A 393 -17.76 -9.80 20.55
N TRP A 394 -17.01 -10.32 21.54
CA TRP A 394 -17.24 -11.69 22.02
C TRP A 394 -18.67 -11.86 22.57
N LYS A 395 -19.18 -10.87 23.32
CA LYS A 395 -20.58 -10.88 23.76
C LYS A 395 -21.54 -10.89 22.58
N GLN A 396 -21.30 -10.05 21.57
CA GLN A 396 -22.13 -9.97 20.38
C GLN A 396 -22.16 -11.29 19.61
N VAL A 397 -21.00 -11.92 19.39
CA VAL A 397 -20.87 -13.25 18.76
C VAL A 397 -21.74 -14.28 19.47
N VAL A 398 -21.72 -14.31 20.80
CA VAL A 398 -22.54 -15.24 21.59
C VAL A 398 -24.03 -14.90 21.52
N GLN A 399 -24.40 -13.63 21.66
CA GLN A 399 -25.79 -13.17 21.64
C GLN A 399 -26.45 -13.44 20.29
N GLN A 400 -25.75 -13.16 19.21
CA GLN A 400 -26.23 -13.34 17.83
C GLN A 400 -26.00 -14.74 17.28
N LYS A 401 -25.31 -15.61 18.05
CA LYS A 401 -24.96 -16.99 17.67
C LYS A 401 -24.16 -17.08 16.36
N LEU A 402 -23.27 -16.11 16.12
CA LEU A 402 -22.38 -16.10 14.96
C LEU A 402 -21.39 -17.26 15.09
N ARG A 403 -21.33 -18.15 14.09
CA ARG A 403 -20.53 -19.38 14.12
C ARG A 403 -19.05 -19.08 13.98
N GLN A 404 -18.71 -18.21 13.03
CA GLN A 404 -17.35 -17.76 12.79
C GLN A 404 -17.33 -16.31 12.33
N VAL A 405 -16.42 -15.52 12.90
CA VAL A 405 -16.25 -14.10 12.58
C VAL A 405 -14.78 -13.77 12.40
N LEU A 406 -14.50 -12.75 11.59
CA LEU A 406 -13.18 -12.13 11.51
C LEU A 406 -13.22 -10.81 12.26
N VAL A 407 -12.24 -10.56 13.12
CA VAL A 407 -12.06 -9.28 13.83
C VAL A 407 -10.81 -8.62 13.30
N LEU A 408 -10.90 -7.33 12.94
CA LEU A 408 -9.83 -6.49 12.43
C LEU A 408 -9.73 -5.21 13.28
N GLU A 409 -8.50 -4.79 13.57
CA GLU A 409 -8.19 -3.46 14.11
C GLU A 409 -8.05 -2.42 12.98
N ASP A 410 -8.07 -1.12 13.32
CA ASP A 410 -8.13 -0.03 12.34
C ASP A 410 -6.76 0.45 11.81
N ASP A 411 -5.66 -0.12 12.29
CA ASP A 411 -4.29 0.26 11.96
C ASP A 411 -3.49 -0.87 11.30
N VAL A 412 -4.20 -1.77 10.61
CA VAL A 412 -3.59 -2.86 9.84
C VAL A 412 -3.33 -2.50 8.37
N ARG A 413 -2.35 -3.19 7.79
CA ARG A 413 -2.13 -3.35 6.35
C ARG A 413 -2.22 -4.83 5.96
N PHE A 414 -2.54 -5.09 4.69
CA PHE A 414 -2.88 -6.43 4.19
C PHE A 414 -1.75 -7.00 3.33
N GLU A 415 -1.46 -8.28 3.46
CA GLU A 415 -0.56 -8.97 2.52
C GLU A 415 -1.22 -9.23 1.16
N PRO A 416 -0.43 -9.41 0.08
CA PRO A 416 -0.98 -9.80 -1.22
C PRO A 416 -1.82 -11.07 -1.12
N ARG A 417 -2.91 -11.07 -1.89
CA ARG A 417 -3.87 -12.17 -1.95
C ARG A 417 -4.51 -12.47 -0.58
N PHE A 418 -4.68 -11.46 0.26
CA PHE A 418 -5.25 -11.60 1.61
C PHE A 418 -6.53 -12.44 1.63
N CYS A 419 -7.53 -12.06 0.81
CA CYS A 419 -8.84 -12.70 0.79
C CYS A 419 -8.73 -14.18 0.37
N SER A 420 -8.13 -14.46 -0.80
CA SER A 420 -8.01 -15.81 -1.34
C SER A 420 -7.14 -16.71 -0.46
N ARG A 421 -6.05 -16.19 0.13
CA ARG A 421 -5.21 -16.94 1.08
C ARG A 421 -5.97 -17.29 2.36
N LEU A 422 -6.70 -16.34 2.95
CA LEU A 422 -7.47 -16.61 4.17
C LEU A 422 -8.60 -17.62 3.90
N GLN A 423 -9.32 -17.47 2.79
CA GLN A 423 -10.37 -18.41 2.38
C GLN A 423 -9.80 -19.82 2.18
N ALA A 424 -8.69 -19.96 1.45
CA ALA A 424 -8.04 -21.26 1.25
C ALA A 424 -7.61 -21.94 2.56
N ILE A 425 -7.12 -21.16 3.54
CA ILE A 425 -6.79 -21.68 4.87
C ILE A 425 -8.06 -22.17 5.58
N MET A 426 -9.13 -21.36 5.60
CA MET A 426 -10.39 -21.72 6.25
C MET A 426 -11.07 -22.94 5.60
N GLU A 427 -11.02 -23.06 4.28
CA GLU A 427 -11.48 -24.24 3.55
C GLU A 427 -10.67 -25.49 3.93
N SER A 428 -9.34 -25.36 4.06
CA SER A 428 -8.49 -26.47 4.50
C SER A 428 -8.76 -26.88 5.93
N VAL A 429 -9.00 -25.92 6.84
CA VAL A 429 -9.41 -26.15 8.23
C VAL A 429 -10.71 -26.95 8.29
N MET A 430 -11.71 -26.55 7.49
CA MET A 430 -12.99 -27.24 7.39
C MET A 430 -12.84 -28.66 6.83
N ARG A 431 -12.08 -28.82 5.74
CA ARG A 431 -11.87 -30.11 5.07
C ARG A 431 -11.20 -31.14 5.97
N VAL A 432 -10.25 -30.71 6.80
CA VAL A 432 -9.55 -31.59 7.76
C VAL A 432 -10.42 -31.88 9.00
N GLY A 433 -11.47 -31.10 9.24
CA GLY A 433 -12.25 -31.18 10.47
C GLY A 433 -11.43 -30.74 11.68
N LEU A 434 -10.52 -29.78 11.50
CA LEU A 434 -9.69 -29.27 12.59
C LEU A 434 -10.59 -28.53 13.58
N ASP A 435 -10.48 -28.87 14.86
CA ASP A 435 -11.27 -28.23 15.90
C ASP A 435 -10.52 -26.99 16.44
N TRP A 436 -11.03 -25.80 16.11
CA TRP A 436 -10.39 -24.51 16.36
C TRP A 436 -11.35 -23.53 17.05
N GLU A 437 -10.78 -22.59 17.79
CA GLU A 437 -11.55 -21.56 18.49
C GLU A 437 -11.05 -20.14 18.23
N LEU A 438 -9.74 -19.99 17.99
CA LEU A 438 -9.12 -18.73 17.61
C LEU A 438 -8.03 -18.99 16.56
N ILE A 439 -7.98 -18.18 15.50
CA ILE A 439 -6.90 -18.21 14.52
C ILE A 439 -6.35 -16.80 14.36
N TYR A 440 -5.11 -16.54 14.77
CA TYR A 440 -4.46 -15.27 14.51
C TYR A 440 -4.21 -15.07 13.01
N VAL A 441 -4.56 -13.89 12.51
CA VAL A 441 -4.34 -13.45 11.13
C VAL A 441 -3.20 -12.43 11.07
N GLY A 442 -3.09 -11.57 12.10
CA GLY A 442 -1.95 -10.69 12.37
C GLY A 442 -1.66 -10.62 13.87
N ARG A 443 -0.38 -10.70 14.23
CA ARG A 443 0.14 -10.60 15.60
C ARG A 443 1.65 -10.34 15.61
N LYS A 444 2.20 -9.92 16.74
CA LYS A 444 3.63 -9.89 17.03
C LYS A 444 4.05 -11.18 17.72
N ARG A 445 5.00 -11.90 17.13
CA ARG A 445 5.61 -13.09 17.75
C ARG A 445 6.72 -12.64 18.70
N LEU A 446 6.69 -13.08 19.96
CA LEU A 446 7.73 -12.71 20.92
C LEU A 446 8.79 -13.81 21.09
N GLN A 447 8.42 -15.07 20.85
CA GLN A 447 9.35 -16.20 20.87
C GLN A 447 9.90 -16.47 19.46
N VAL A 448 10.70 -15.56 18.92
CA VAL A 448 11.19 -15.65 17.52
C VAL A 448 12.33 -16.66 17.34
N LYS A 449 13.00 -17.06 18.42
CA LYS A 449 14.16 -17.96 18.37
C LYS A 449 13.80 -19.42 18.05
N GLU A 450 12.58 -19.84 18.38
CA GLU A 450 12.11 -21.20 18.11
C GLU A 450 10.99 -21.16 17.06
N PRO A 451 11.10 -21.93 15.97
CA PRO A 451 10.05 -21.97 14.97
C PRO A 451 8.78 -22.61 15.55
N GLU A 452 7.63 -22.04 15.20
CA GLU A 452 6.34 -22.60 15.59
C GLU A 452 6.03 -23.87 14.80
N ASN A 453 5.31 -24.80 15.43
CA ASN A 453 5.02 -26.09 14.85
C ASN A 453 3.83 -26.02 13.87
N TRP A 454 4.00 -26.57 12.68
CA TRP A 454 2.95 -26.70 11.66
C TRP A 454 1.80 -27.60 12.11
N VAL A 455 0.57 -27.21 11.78
CA VAL A 455 -0.63 -28.03 11.99
C VAL A 455 -0.69 -29.13 10.95
N LYS A 456 -0.76 -30.39 11.39
CA LYS A 456 -0.81 -31.53 10.49
C LYS A 456 -2.06 -31.48 9.61
N GLY A 457 -1.87 -31.55 8.29
CA GLY A 457 -2.96 -31.62 7.30
C GLY A 457 -3.51 -30.27 6.84
N VAL A 458 -3.15 -29.16 7.50
CA VAL A 458 -3.55 -27.80 7.09
C VAL A 458 -2.31 -27.01 6.70
N ARG A 459 -2.21 -26.63 5.43
CA ARG A 459 -1.12 -25.77 4.95
C ARG A 459 -1.28 -24.36 5.52
N ASN A 460 -0.17 -23.66 5.73
CA ASN A 460 -0.16 -22.26 6.15
C ASN A 460 -0.79 -21.99 7.54
N LEU A 461 -0.77 -22.97 8.43
CA LEU A 461 -1.30 -22.87 9.78
C LEU A 461 -0.32 -23.48 10.80
N VAL A 462 -0.06 -22.77 11.90
CA VAL A 462 0.85 -23.17 12.98
C VAL A 462 0.20 -23.07 14.36
N HIS A 463 0.80 -23.73 15.34
CA HIS A 463 0.47 -23.54 16.75
C HIS A 463 1.18 -22.28 17.30
N PRO A 464 0.46 -21.23 17.70
CA PRO A 464 1.06 -19.98 18.15
C PRO A 464 1.78 -20.17 19.48
N GLY A 465 2.94 -19.50 19.60
CA GLY A 465 3.59 -19.23 20.87
C GLY A 465 3.07 -17.96 21.54
N TYR A 466 3.86 -17.45 22.49
CA TYR A 466 3.57 -16.18 23.14
C TYR A 466 3.57 -15.01 22.15
N SER A 467 2.55 -14.17 22.22
CA SER A 467 2.22 -13.19 21.19
C SER A 467 1.74 -11.89 21.79
N TYR A 468 2.11 -10.77 21.16
CA TYR A 468 1.48 -9.45 21.34
C TYR A 468 0.66 -9.06 20.12
N TRP A 469 -0.12 -8.00 20.26
CA TRP A 469 -1.00 -7.41 19.25
C TRP A 469 -2.15 -8.33 18.82
N THR A 470 -3.31 -7.72 18.62
CA THR A 470 -4.54 -8.36 18.16
C THR A 470 -5.04 -7.83 16.82
N LEU A 471 -4.10 -7.36 15.98
CA LEU A 471 -4.30 -6.78 14.63
C LEU A 471 -5.47 -7.41 13.86
N GLY A 472 -5.52 -8.74 13.84
CA GLY A 472 -6.74 -9.43 13.46
C GLY A 472 -6.71 -10.92 13.76
N TYR A 473 -7.89 -11.48 14.02
CA TYR A 473 -8.07 -12.90 14.29
C TYR A 473 -9.45 -13.40 13.86
N VAL A 474 -9.53 -14.68 13.53
CA VAL A 474 -10.80 -15.40 13.35
C VAL A 474 -11.22 -15.98 14.70
N LEU A 475 -12.50 -15.88 15.05
CA LEU A 475 -13.07 -16.38 16.30
C LEU A 475 -14.31 -17.23 16.02
N SER A 476 -14.37 -18.41 16.65
CA SER A 476 -15.56 -19.25 16.61
C SER A 476 -16.54 -18.89 17.74
N LEU A 477 -17.82 -19.25 17.59
CA LEU A 477 -18.83 -19.12 18.65
C LEU A 477 -18.37 -19.75 19.96
N GLN A 478 -17.73 -20.91 19.87
CA GLN A 478 -17.25 -21.64 21.04
C GLN A 478 -16.06 -20.93 21.69
N GLY A 479 -15.15 -20.37 20.88
CA GLY A 479 -14.07 -19.52 21.34
C GLY A 479 -14.59 -18.32 22.13
N ALA A 480 -15.55 -17.58 21.58
CA ALA A 480 -16.18 -16.44 22.25
C ALA A 480 -16.80 -16.83 23.60
N LYS A 481 -17.56 -17.94 23.66
CA LYS A 481 -18.13 -18.45 24.93
C LYS A 481 -17.04 -18.79 25.96
N ARG A 482 -15.93 -19.37 25.51
CA ARG A 482 -14.81 -19.77 26.38
C ARG A 482 -14.09 -18.55 26.97
N LEU A 483 -13.80 -17.55 26.14
CA LEU A 483 -13.18 -16.29 26.57
C LEU A 483 -14.07 -15.56 27.60
N LEU A 484 -15.38 -15.46 27.35
CA LEU A 484 -16.31 -14.83 28.31
C LEU A 484 -16.45 -15.62 29.62
N ARG A 485 -16.47 -16.96 29.56
CA ARG A 485 -16.57 -17.82 30.75
C ARG A 485 -15.40 -17.63 31.72
N ALA A 486 -14.24 -17.19 31.23
CA ALA A 486 -13.07 -16.90 32.05
C ALA A 486 -13.28 -15.73 33.02
N LYS A 487 -14.33 -14.92 32.82
CA LYS A 487 -14.67 -13.71 33.57
C LYS A 487 -13.46 -12.75 33.68
N PRO A 488 -12.90 -12.31 32.55
CA PRO A 488 -11.65 -11.56 32.55
C PRO A 488 -11.77 -10.16 33.18
N LEU A 489 -12.97 -9.58 33.24
CA LEU A 489 -13.15 -8.24 33.80
C LEU A 489 -12.74 -8.14 35.28
N HIS A 490 -12.92 -9.21 36.06
CA HIS A 490 -12.50 -9.26 37.48
C HIS A 490 -11.02 -9.62 37.68
N LYS A 491 -10.26 -9.80 36.59
CA LYS A 491 -8.86 -10.23 36.56
C LYS A 491 -8.18 -9.60 35.33
N MET A 492 -8.32 -8.29 35.20
CA MET A 492 -7.98 -7.54 34.00
C MET A 492 -6.48 -7.49 33.76
N LEU A 493 -6.12 -7.66 32.50
CA LEU A 493 -4.81 -7.49 31.90
C LEU A 493 -5.01 -7.24 30.38
N PRO A 494 -4.01 -6.75 29.63
CA PRO A 494 -4.16 -6.47 28.20
C PRO A 494 -4.69 -7.67 27.41
N VAL A 495 -5.42 -7.41 26.33
CA VAL A 495 -6.11 -8.49 25.57
C VAL A 495 -5.11 -9.48 24.98
N ASP A 496 -3.97 -8.99 24.53
CA ASP A 496 -2.88 -9.76 23.95
C ASP A 496 -2.03 -10.49 24.99
N GLU A 497 -2.19 -10.20 26.27
CA GLU A 497 -1.69 -11.04 27.37
C GLU A 497 -2.72 -12.09 27.79
N PHE A 498 -4.01 -11.73 27.76
CA PHE A 498 -5.11 -12.61 28.16
C PHE A 498 -5.29 -13.77 27.19
N LEU A 499 -5.22 -13.52 25.88
CA LEU A 499 -5.38 -14.57 24.89
C LEU A 499 -4.31 -15.68 25.06
N PRO A 500 -2.98 -15.39 25.13
CA PRO A 500 -1.96 -16.40 25.43
C PRO A 500 -2.17 -17.19 26.71
N ILE A 501 -2.67 -16.56 27.78
CA ILE A 501 -3.05 -17.28 29.00
C ILE A 501 -4.10 -18.33 28.67
N MET A 502 -5.13 -17.98 27.90
CA MET A 502 -6.25 -18.87 27.58
C MET A 502 -5.88 -20.08 26.72
N PHE A 503 -4.69 -20.11 26.10
CA PHE A 503 -4.16 -21.27 25.39
C PHE A 503 -2.80 -21.78 25.93
N ASN A 504 -2.46 -21.46 27.18
CA ASN A 504 -1.27 -21.92 27.91
C ASN A 504 0.08 -21.58 27.23
N LYS A 505 0.22 -20.36 26.71
CA LYS A 505 1.46 -19.87 26.09
C LYS A 505 1.97 -18.56 26.67
N HIS A 506 1.49 -18.18 27.85
CA HIS A 506 1.99 -17.01 28.58
C HIS A 506 3.26 -17.37 29.38
N PRO A 507 4.29 -16.50 29.47
CA PRO A 507 5.56 -16.82 30.14
C PRO A 507 5.51 -16.77 31.67
N LYS A 508 4.49 -16.15 32.26
CA LYS A 508 4.28 -16.09 33.73
C LYS A 508 3.19 -17.05 34.16
N ASP A 509 3.59 -18.15 34.82
CA ASP A 509 2.65 -19.10 35.43
C ASP A 509 1.78 -18.45 36.51
N ASP A 510 2.34 -17.47 37.23
CA ASP A 510 1.65 -16.71 38.28
C ASP A 510 0.42 -15.97 37.76
N TYR A 511 0.41 -15.55 36.49
CA TYR A 511 -0.78 -14.91 35.90
C TYR A 511 -1.77 -15.98 35.42
N MET A 512 -1.26 -17.09 34.88
CA MET A 512 -2.09 -18.19 34.37
C MET A 512 -2.93 -18.86 35.47
N GLN A 513 -2.41 -18.96 36.70
CA GLN A 513 -3.13 -19.62 37.81
C GLN A 513 -4.49 -18.97 38.15
N TYR A 514 -4.68 -17.69 37.83
CA TYR A 514 -5.94 -16.96 38.01
C TYR A 514 -7.04 -17.42 37.05
N PHE A 515 -6.71 -18.21 36.03
CA PHE A 515 -7.64 -18.70 35.02
C PHE A 515 -7.63 -20.23 35.01
N GLY A 516 -8.63 -20.89 35.59
CA GLY A 516 -8.64 -22.36 35.69
C GLY A 516 -8.96 -23.10 34.39
N HIS A 517 -9.70 -22.49 33.46
CA HIS A 517 -10.15 -23.12 32.22
C HIS A 517 -9.47 -22.51 30.98
N ARG A 518 -8.22 -22.89 30.72
CA ARG A 518 -7.34 -22.33 29.67
C ARG A 518 -7.17 -23.25 28.47
N GLU A 519 -8.26 -23.82 27.99
CA GLU A 519 -8.20 -24.85 26.95
C GLU A 519 -8.46 -24.28 25.55
N LEU A 520 -8.34 -22.95 25.33
CA LEU A 520 -8.67 -22.33 24.05
C LEU A 520 -7.82 -22.97 22.93
N ARG A 521 -8.47 -23.51 21.90
CA ARG A 521 -7.76 -24.02 20.71
C ARG A 521 -7.36 -22.88 19.78
N ALA A 522 -6.16 -22.34 20.03
CA ALA A 522 -5.59 -21.26 19.23
C ALA A 522 -4.64 -21.79 18.14
N PHE A 523 -4.73 -21.17 16.97
CA PHE A 523 -3.82 -21.36 15.82
C PHE A 523 -3.39 -19.99 15.28
N SER A 524 -2.44 -19.96 14.34
CA SER A 524 -2.02 -18.76 13.62
C SER A 524 -1.76 -19.09 12.17
N VAL A 525 -2.13 -18.18 11.26
CA VAL A 525 -1.71 -18.29 9.86
C VAL A 525 -0.19 -18.08 9.74
N GLU A 526 0.43 -18.75 8.77
CA GLU A 526 1.85 -18.67 8.46
C GLU A 526 2.08 -18.76 6.94
N PRO A 527 2.66 -17.73 6.28
CA PRO A 527 3.01 -16.44 6.83
C PRO A 527 1.80 -15.62 7.26
N LEU A 528 2.01 -14.68 8.19
CA LEU A 528 0.98 -13.73 8.63
C LEU A 528 0.38 -13.00 7.41
N LEU A 529 -0.90 -12.62 7.55
CA LEU A 529 -1.66 -11.98 6.49
C LEU A 529 -1.95 -10.50 6.78
N LEU A 530 -1.73 -10.07 8.02
CA LEU A 530 -1.90 -8.70 8.48
C LEU A 530 -0.65 -8.27 9.25
N PHE A 531 -0.29 -7.01 9.05
CA PHE A 531 0.81 -6.32 9.73
C PHE A 531 0.31 -4.94 10.20
N PRO A 532 0.94 -4.30 11.19
CA PRO A 532 0.60 -2.93 11.50
C PRO A 532 1.02 -2.02 10.32
N THR A 533 0.34 -0.89 10.17
CA THR A 533 0.73 0.14 9.19
C THR A 533 2.12 0.69 9.47
N HIS A 534 2.46 0.85 10.76
CA HIS A 534 3.76 1.34 11.23
C HIS A 534 4.23 0.47 12.41
N PHE A 535 5.52 0.15 12.44
CA PHE A 535 6.15 -0.48 13.60
C PHE A 535 6.62 0.57 14.60
N THR A 536 6.74 0.19 15.87
CA THR A 536 7.30 1.04 16.93
C THR A 536 8.67 1.60 16.50
N GLY A 537 8.82 2.92 16.58
CA GLY A 537 10.04 3.64 16.16
C GLY A 537 10.11 4.00 14.67
N GLU A 538 9.12 3.63 13.86
CA GLU A 538 8.99 4.13 12.50
C GLU A 538 8.33 5.52 12.47
N PRO A 539 8.75 6.42 11.57
CA PRO A 539 8.06 7.70 11.37
C PRO A 539 6.57 7.48 11.09
N GLY A 540 5.69 8.15 11.84
CA GLY A 540 4.24 7.99 11.71
C GLY A 540 3.60 6.99 12.68
N TYR A 541 4.40 6.22 13.44
CA TYR A 541 3.89 5.35 14.50
C TYR A 541 3.20 6.13 15.62
N PHE A 542 2.04 5.65 16.07
CA PHE A 542 1.29 6.19 17.19
C PHE A 542 0.33 5.14 17.77
N SER A 543 0.33 4.98 19.09
CA SER A 543 -0.55 4.06 19.81
C SER A 543 -1.54 4.78 20.73
N ASP A 544 -2.84 4.64 20.41
CA ASP A 544 -3.93 5.14 21.26
C ASP A 544 -4.08 4.34 22.57
N THR A 545 -3.55 3.10 22.63
CA THR A 545 -3.55 2.31 23.87
C THR A 545 -2.47 2.79 24.82
N GLU A 546 -1.27 3.06 24.31
CA GLU A 546 -0.11 3.46 25.13
C GLU A 546 -0.10 4.96 25.48
N THR A 547 -0.82 5.79 24.72
CA THR A 547 -0.92 7.25 24.94
C THR A 547 -2.23 7.63 25.66
N SER A 548 -2.34 7.30 26.94
CA SER A 548 -3.53 7.61 27.76
C SER A 548 -3.15 8.00 29.19
N THR A 549 -3.67 7.30 30.20
CA THR A 549 -3.35 7.45 31.62
C THR A 549 -3.23 6.06 32.24
N ILE A 550 -2.50 5.92 33.35
CA ILE A 550 -2.47 4.65 34.08
C ILE A 550 -3.86 4.33 34.65
N TRP A 551 -4.12 3.05 34.89
CA TRP A 551 -5.47 2.57 35.23
C TRP A 551 -6.03 3.15 36.55
N ASP A 552 -5.19 3.42 37.54
CA ASP A 552 -5.55 3.84 38.92
C ASP A 552 -5.34 5.32 39.22
N ASP A 553 -4.69 6.08 38.35
CA ASP A 553 -4.43 7.52 38.51
C ASP A 553 -4.72 8.27 37.21
N GLU A 554 -5.61 9.27 37.28
CA GLU A 554 -5.97 10.13 36.13
C GLU A 554 -4.96 11.24 35.89
N ALA A 555 -4.13 11.57 36.88
CA ALA A 555 -3.13 12.61 36.78
C ALA A 555 -1.83 12.13 36.11
N VAL A 556 -1.61 10.82 36.00
CA VAL A 556 -0.40 10.25 35.38
C VAL A 556 -0.71 9.90 33.94
N GLU A 557 -0.41 10.84 33.05
CA GLU A 557 -0.43 10.61 31.60
C GLU A 557 0.68 9.64 31.19
N THR A 558 0.41 8.88 30.14
CA THR A 558 1.37 7.94 29.55
C THR A 558 1.68 8.32 28.11
N ASP A 559 2.94 8.21 27.72
CA ASP A 559 3.45 8.31 26.35
C ASP A 559 4.55 7.26 26.17
N TRP A 560 4.17 6.01 26.46
CA TRP A 560 5.14 4.91 26.50
C TRP A 560 5.74 4.57 25.13
N ASP A 561 5.10 5.05 24.06
CA ASP A 561 5.61 4.98 22.69
C ASP A 561 6.99 5.65 22.56
N ARG A 562 7.24 6.75 23.30
CA ARG A 562 8.49 7.52 23.24
C ARG A 562 9.59 7.01 24.14
N ASP A 563 9.25 6.44 25.30
CA ASP A 563 10.26 5.93 26.24
C ASP A 563 10.97 4.67 25.70
N ALA A 564 10.35 3.93 24.78
CA ALA A 564 10.94 2.78 24.11
C ALA A 564 12.11 3.14 23.16
N GLU A 565 12.26 4.39 22.72
CA GLU A 565 13.41 4.84 21.91
C GLU A 565 14.75 4.72 22.67
N TYR A 566 14.74 4.81 24.00
CA TYR A 566 15.95 4.69 24.81
C TYR A 566 16.45 3.25 24.98
N HIS A 567 15.59 2.23 24.77
CA HIS A 567 15.93 0.82 24.96
C HIS A 567 16.09 0.02 23.65
N THR A 568 15.84 0.60 22.48
CA THR A 568 15.84 -0.11 21.19
C THR A 568 17.16 -0.06 20.41
N ILE A 569 18.21 0.58 20.92
CA ILE A 569 19.52 0.64 20.23
C ILE A 569 20.16 -0.76 20.06
N GLU A 570 19.80 -1.76 20.87
CA GLU A 570 20.34 -3.12 20.76
C GLU A 570 19.51 -4.10 19.89
N ASN A 571 18.29 -3.75 19.44
CA ASN A 571 17.37 -4.70 18.77
C ASN A 571 17.12 -4.46 17.28
N LYS A 572 17.93 -3.62 16.61
CA LYS A 572 17.79 -3.32 15.16
C LYS A 572 17.97 -4.52 14.22
N ASN A 573 18.38 -5.70 14.71
CA ASN A 573 18.57 -6.90 13.89
C ASN A 573 17.39 -7.89 13.88
N ILE A 574 16.24 -7.57 14.51
CA ILE A 574 15.11 -8.53 14.68
C ILE A 574 13.82 -8.08 13.95
N LEU A 575 13.78 -6.85 13.42
CA LEU A 575 12.54 -6.25 12.88
C LEU A 575 12.30 -6.43 11.36
N GLN A 576 13.16 -7.16 10.64
CA GLN A 576 12.83 -7.56 9.27
C GLN A 576 12.37 -9.02 9.29
N PRO A 577 11.13 -9.34 8.88
CA PRO A 577 10.81 -10.69 8.50
C PRO A 577 11.83 -11.08 7.42
N SER A 578 12.50 -12.22 7.59
CA SER A 578 13.10 -12.90 6.46
C SER A 578 11.96 -13.25 5.51
N MET A 579 11.62 -12.34 4.60
CA MET A 579 10.88 -12.70 3.41
C MET A 579 11.67 -13.84 2.80
N SER A 580 11.07 -15.02 2.79
CA SER A 580 11.64 -16.20 2.16
C SER A 580 12.22 -15.76 0.82
N GLN A 581 13.49 -16.05 0.60
CA GLN A 581 14.10 -16.03 -0.71
C GLN A 581 13.41 -17.12 -1.55
N SER A 582 12.15 -16.91 -1.91
CA SER A 582 11.60 -17.51 -3.11
C SER A 582 12.30 -16.77 -4.24
N SER A 583 13.28 -17.44 -4.82
CA SER A 583 13.86 -17.12 -6.10
C SER A 583 12.71 -16.95 -7.10
N ILE A 584 12.19 -15.74 -7.22
CA ILE A 584 11.38 -15.36 -8.38
C ILE A 584 12.36 -15.51 -9.54
N PRO A 585 12.08 -16.34 -10.56
CA PRO A 585 12.88 -16.35 -11.76
C PRO A 585 12.89 -14.91 -12.26
N LEU A 586 14.07 -14.33 -12.40
CA LEU A 586 14.21 -13.12 -13.21
C LEU A 586 13.59 -13.48 -14.56
N ILE A 587 12.42 -12.89 -14.83
CA ILE A 587 11.79 -12.98 -16.13
C ILE A 587 12.79 -12.35 -17.09
N LEU A 588 13.34 -13.22 -17.94
CA LEU A 588 14.09 -12.87 -19.14
C LEU A 588 13.19 -12.09 -20.10
#